data_AF-A0A4Q6F947-F1
#
_entry.id   AF-A0A4Q6F947-F1
#
_cell.length_a   1.000
_cell.length_b   1.000
_cell.length_c   1.000
_cell.angle_alpha   90.00
_cell.angle_beta   90.00
_cell.angle_gamma   90.00
#
_symmetry.space_group_name_H-M   'P 1'
#
loop_
_entity.id
_entity.type
_entity.pdbx_description
1 polymer ?
#
loop_
_entity_poly.entity_id
_entity_poly.type
_entity_poly.pdbx_seq_one_letter_code
_entity_poly.pdbx_strand_id
1 'polypeptide(L)'
;MNNSTATTSIGGMGSMPSSSSSSSSAANASPSEPTRSGPTSMEADLDEKIFQLPLTEAKQAFEKIYLESLLNDTGGNISETSKRAGRYRADIYRLLERYDLHVDEFR
;
A
#
# COMPACT_ATOMS: atom_id res chain seq x y z
N MET A 1 14.92 32.17 -46.54
CA MET A 1 13.81 33.05 -46.12
C MET A 1 13.74 33.02 -44.59
N ASN A 2 14.57 33.80 -43.88
CA ASN A 2 14.39 35.19 -43.43
C ASN A 2 13.28 35.42 -42.37
N ASN A 3 13.68 35.48 -41.10
CA ASN A 3 13.08 36.32 -40.06
C ASN A 3 14.15 36.60 -38.98
N SER A 4 14.81 37.76 -39.01
CA SER A 4 14.37 39.08 -38.54
C SER A 4 14.59 39.28 -37.03
N THR A 5 15.59 40.12 -36.76
CA THR A 5 15.93 40.81 -35.51
C THR A 5 14.79 41.71 -35.02
N ALA A 6 14.54 41.72 -33.70
CA ALA A 6 13.99 42.87 -32.94
C ALA A 6 14.34 42.65 -31.46
N THR A 7 15.21 43.45 -30.83
CA THR A 7 15.05 44.86 -30.39
C THR A 7 14.13 45.01 -29.17
N THR A 8 14.78 45.33 -28.05
CA THR A 8 14.44 46.37 -27.07
C THR A 8 12.97 46.57 -26.68
N SER A 9 12.66 46.27 -25.41
CA SER A 9 11.97 47.24 -24.55
C SER A 9 12.20 46.96 -23.08
N ILE A 10 12.98 47.87 -22.49
CA ILE A 10 13.04 48.15 -21.06
C ILE A 10 11.86 49.06 -20.70
N GLY A 11 11.16 48.79 -19.61
CA GLY A 11 10.22 49.75 -19.01
C GLY A 11 9.07 49.07 -18.28
N GLY A 12 8.94 49.34 -16.97
CA GLY A 12 7.74 48.95 -16.23
C GLY A 12 7.91 48.71 -14.74
N MET A 13 8.66 49.58 -14.04
CA MET A 13 8.50 49.80 -12.60
C MET A 13 7.04 50.23 -12.30
N GLY A 14 6.36 49.53 -11.40
CA GLY A 14 5.00 49.86 -10.98
C GLY A 14 4.57 49.05 -9.76
N SER A 15 4.66 49.69 -8.60
CA SER A 15 4.31 49.21 -7.26
C SER A 15 2.86 48.74 -7.12
N MET A 16 2.62 47.75 -6.25
CA MET A 16 1.59 47.73 -5.20
C MET A 16 1.56 46.37 -4.48
N PRO A 17 1.82 46.29 -3.16
CA PRO A 17 1.43 45.14 -2.36
C PRO A 17 0.02 45.35 -1.78
N SER A 18 -0.96 44.58 -2.24
CA SER A 18 -2.27 44.48 -1.58
C SER A 18 -2.27 43.30 -0.63
N SER A 19 -2.27 43.61 0.66
CA SER A 19 -2.67 42.72 1.73
C SER A 19 -4.12 42.28 1.55
N SER A 20 -4.36 40.97 1.50
CA SER A 20 -5.66 40.38 1.89
C SER A 20 -5.41 39.23 2.84
N SER A 21 -5.49 39.55 4.12
CA SER A 21 -5.66 38.64 5.24
C SER A 21 -7.14 38.26 5.38
N SER A 22 -7.45 36.96 5.36
CA SER A 22 -8.57 36.31 6.09
C SER A 22 -8.74 34.88 5.52
N SER A 23 -8.19 33.85 6.15
CA SER A 23 -8.72 33.11 7.31
C SER A 23 -9.87 32.14 6.98
N SER A 24 -9.56 30.84 6.92
CA SER A 24 -10.42 29.73 7.41
C SER A 24 -9.67 28.42 7.14
N SER A 25 -9.05 27.78 8.12
CA SER A 25 -9.70 26.90 9.11
C SER A 25 -10.25 25.61 8.48
N ALA A 26 -9.38 24.61 8.38
CA ALA A 26 -9.65 23.17 8.53
C ALA A 26 -8.26 22.50 8.47
N ALA A 27 -7.55 22.26 9.57
CA ALA A 27 -7.90 21.21 10.53
C ALA A 27 -8.63 20.06 9.82
N ASN A 28 -7.91 19.23 9.07
CA ASN A 28 -8.26 17.82 9.09
C ASN A 28 -7.07 16.92 8.77
N ALA A 29 -6.82 16.06 9.76
CA ALA A 29 -6.08 14.83 9.73
C ALA A 29 -4.66 14.88 9.13
N SER A 30 -3.70 14.67 10.03
CA SER A 30 -2.54 13.80 9.78
C SER A 30 -2.84 12.80 8.66
N PRO A 31 -1.88 12.44 7.78
CA PRO A 31 -1.99 11.15 7.13
C PRO A 31 -2.15 10.17 8.28
N SER A 32 -3.36 9.62 8.44
CA SER A 32 -3.61 8.53 9.34
C SER A 32 -2.57 7.53 8.92
N GLU A 33 -1.52 7.37 9.73
CA GLU A 33 -0.76 6.14 9.68
C GLU A 33 -1.84 5.06 9.61
N PRO A 34 -1.81 4.16 8.61
CA PRO A 34 -2.66 3.00 8.71
C PRO A 34 -2.36 2.50 10.10
N THR A 35 -3.37 2.57 10.97
CA THR A 35 -3.30 2.00 12.30
C THR A 35 -3.14 0.53 11.97
N ARG A 36 -1.89 0.11 11.77
CA ARG A 36 -1.47 -1.27 11.77
C ARG A 36 -1.72 -1.58 13.22
N SER A 37 -2.98 -1.91 13.50
CA SER A 37 -3.52 -2.32 14.77
C SER A 37 -2.39 -3.15 15.36
N GLY A 38 -1.73 -2.59 16.39
CA GLY A 38 -0.49 -3.18 16.89
C GLY A 38 -0.74 -4.67 17.07
N PRO A 39 0.23 -5.54 16.73
CA PRO A 39 0.01 -6.98 16.57
C PRO A 39 -0.89 -7.43 17.71
N THR A 40 -2.14 -7.75 17.38
CA THR A 40 -3.10 -8.21 18.38
C THR A 40 -2.39 -9.35 19.08
N SER A 41 -2.33 -9.37 20.41
CA SER A 41 -1.46 -10.32 21.15
C SER A 41 -1.64 -11.78 20.71
N MET A 42 -2.81 -12.10 20.15
CA MET A 42 -3.14 -13.37 19.49
C MET A 42 -2.28 -13.71 18.25
N GLU A 43 -1.75 -12.74 17.49
CA GLU A 43 -0.87 -12.99 16.32
C GLU A 43 0.54 -13.42 16.76
N ALA A 44 1.06 -12.84 17.85
CA ALA A 44 2.36 -13.24 18.40
C ALA A 44 2.33 -14.67 18.97
N ASP A 45 1.19 -15.09 19.54
CA ASP A 45 0.98 -16.45 20.02
C ASP A 45 0.96 -17.49 18.89
N LEU A 46 0.59 -17.09 17.66
CA LEU A 46 0.62 -17.97 16.49
C LEU A 46 2.07 -18.22 16.03
N ASP A 47 2.92 -17.21 16.09
CA ASP A 47 4.33 -17.31 15.68
C ASP A 47 5.10 -18.32 16.56
N GLU A 48 4.93 -18.29 17.89
CA GLU A 48 5.61 -19.23 18.78
C GLU A 48 5.17 -20.68 18.58
N LYS A 49 3.90 -20.90 18.18
CA LYS A 49 3.38 -22.23 17.90
C LYS A 49 3.92 -22.81 16.60
N ILE A 50 4.17 -21.98 15.58
CA ILE A 50 4.72 -22.42 14.30
C ILE A 50 6.10 -23.08 14.49
N PHE A 51 6.94 -22.53 15.36
CA PHE A 51 8.27 -23.08 15.63
C PHE A 51 8.26 -24.38 16.44
N GLN A 52 7.12 -24.75 17.03
CA GLN A 52 6.95 -26.00 17.78
C GLN A 52 6.40 -27.14 16.91
N LEU A 53 5.88 -26.82 15.72
CA LEU A 53 5.37 -27.80 14.76
C LEU A 53 6.52 -28.48 14.00
N PRO A 54 6.31 -29.72 13.50
CA PRO A 54 7.21 -30.33 12.53
C PRO A 54 7.41 -29.43 11.31
N LEU A 55 8.60 -29.48 10.68
CA LEU A 55 8.96 -28.60 9.56
C LEU A 55 7.90 -28.53 8.44
N THR A 56 7.26 -29.66 8.13
CA THR A 56 6.20 -29.74 7.12
C THR A 56 4.97 -28.93 7.52
N GLU A 57 4.52 -29.05 8.77
CA GLU A 57 3.35 -28.33 9.30
C GLU A 57 3.67 -26.86 9.53
N ALA A 58 4.84 -26.55 10.10
CA ALA A 58 5.31 -25.19 10.28
C ALA A 58 5.34 -24.41 8.96
N LYS A 59 5.82 -25.06 7.88
CA LYS A 59 5.81 -24.48 6.54
C LYS A 59 4.39 -24.19 6.05
N GLN A 60 3.44 -25.11 6.26
CA GLN A 60 2.05 -24.90 5.84
C GLN A 60 1.40 -23.75 6.61
N ALA A 61 1.60 -23.68 7.92
CA ALA A 61 1.10 -22.59 8.75
C ALA A 61 1.67 -21.22 8.33
N PHE A 62 2.99 -21.15 8.11
CA PHE A 62 3.63 -19.95 7.57
C PHE A 62 3.07 -19.57 6.20
N GLU A 63 2.92 -20.54 5.30
CA GLU A 63 2.47 -20.29 3.93
C GLU A 63 1.03 -19.74 3.89
N LYS A 64 0.16 -20.20 4.80
CA LYS A 64 -1.18 -19.64 5.03
C LYS A 64 -1.12 -18.18 5.46
N ILE A 65 -0.41 -17.87 6.54
CA ILE A 65 -0.30 -16.51 7.11
C ILE A 65 0.34 -15.54 6.09
N TYR A 66 1.38 -16.00 5.39
CA TYR A 66 2.03 -15.23 4.34
C TYR A 66 1.05 -14.86 3.22
N LEU A 67 0.20 -15.80 2.80
CA LEU A 67 -0.78 -15.56 1.76
C LEU A 67 -1.88 -14.60 2.23
N GLU A 68 -2.38 -14.76 3.46
CA GLU A 68 -3.35 -13.84 4.08
C GLU A 68 -2.80 -12.41 4.13
N SER A 69 -1.56 -12.23 4.60
CA SER A 69 -0.91 -10.92 4.63
C SER A 69 -0.83 -10.30 3.23
N LEU A 70 -0.44 -11.07 2.21
CA LEU A 70 -0.37 -10.56 0.85
C LEU A 70 -1.74 -10.19 0.27
N LEU A 71 -2.77 -11.00 0.53
CA LEU A 71 -4.13 -10.74 0.06
C LEU A 71 -4.69 -9.49 0.73
N ASN A 72 -4.48 -9.34 2.03
CA ASN A 72 -4.87 -8.15 2.80
C ASN A 72 -4.15 -6.89 2.29
N ASP A 73 -2.83 -6.98 2.05
CA ASP A 73 -2.03 -5.86 1.53
C ASP A 73 -2.36 -5.49 0.07
N THR A 74 -3.04 -6.36 -0.67
CA THR A 74 -3.42 -6.14 -2.08
C THR A 74 -4.91 -5.93 -2.29
N GLY A 75 -5.73 -6.04 -1.23
CA GLY A 75 -7.18 -5.96 -1.31
C GLY A 75 -7.79 -7.09 -2.16
N GLY A 76 -7.26 -8.31 -2.05
CA GLY A 76 -7.73 -9.47 -2.82
C GLY A 76 -7.28 -9.48 -4.29
N ASN A 77 -6.28 -8.69 -4.69
CA ASN A 77 -5.80 -8.68 -6.07
C ASN A 77 -4.79 -9.80 -6.35
N ILE A 78 -5.27 -10.94 -6.86
CA ILE A 78 -4.46 -12.12 -7.20
C ILE A 78 -3.27 -11.83 -8.12
N SER A 79 -3.38 -10.85 -9.03
CA SER A 79 -2.27 -10.43 -9.89
C SER A 79 -1.13 -9.86 -9.07
N GLU A 80 -1.44 -8.91 -8.20
CA GLU A 80 -0.44 -8.25 -7.38
C GLU A 80 0.09 -9.19 -6.29
N THR A 81 -0.78 -10.03 -5.70
CA THR A 81 -0.39 -11.12 -4.79
C THR A 81 0.62 -12.05 -5.46
N SER A 82 0.35 -12.50 -6.68
CA SER A 82 1.23 -13.43 -7.41
C SER A 82 2.61 -12.82 -7.71
N LYS A 83 2.63 -11.52 -8.09
CA LYS A 83 3.87 -10.78 -8.33
C LYS A 83 4.68 -10.60 -7.05
N ARG A 84 4.03 -10.23 -5.94
CA ARG A 84 4.70 -10.09 -4.63
C ARG A 84 5.22 -11.43 -4.09
N ALA A 85 4.44 -12.49 -4.25
CA ALA A 85 4.83 -13.85 -3.84
C ALA A 85 5.91 -14.46 -4.75
N GLY A 86 6.15 -13.88 -5.95
CA GLY A 86 7.00 -14.50 -6.97
C GLY A 86 6.46 -15.87 -7.44
N ARG A 87 5.14 -16.07 -7.35
CA ARG A 87 4.44 -17.31 -7.67
C ARG A 87 3.54 -17.11 -8.88
N TYR A 88 3.23 -18.20 -9.58
CA TYR A 88 2.27 -18.12 -10.67
C TYR A 88 0.84 -17.94 -10.12
N ARG A 89 -0.02 -17.19 -10.84
CA ARG A 89 -1.42 -16.98 -10.41
C ARG A 89 -2.17 -18.29 -10.16
N ALA A 90 -1.95 -19.32 -10.98
CA ALA A 90 -2.60 -20.61 -10.78
C ALA A 90 -2.13 -21.31 -9.50
N ASP A 91 -0.89 -21.08 -9.07
CA ASP A 91 -0.42 -21.59 -7.77
C ASP A 91 -1.11 -20.85 -6.63
N ILE A 92 -1.33 -19.54 -6.75
CA ILE A 92 -2.11 -18.79 -5.74
C ILE A 92 -3.51 -19.42 -5.57
N TYR A 93 -4.22 -19.73 -6.66
CA TYR A 93 -5.51 -20.42 -6.57
C TYR A 93 -5.42 -21.81 -5.91
N ARG A 94 -4.38 -22.58 -6.20
CA ARG A 94 -4.15 -23.88 -5.54
C ARG A 94 -3.85 -23.73 -4.05
N LEU A 95 -3.11 -22.69 -3.65
CA LEU A 95 -2.85 -22.39 -2.25
C LEU A 95 -4.13 -21.94 -1.53
N LEU A 96 -4.94 -21.10 -2.17
CA LEU A 96 -6.25 -20.67 -1.65
C LEU A 96 -7.15 -21.88 -1.37
N GLU A 97 -7.31 -22.78 -2.34
CA GLU A 97 -8.09 -24.02 -2.18
C GLU A 97 -7.51 -24.95 -1.11
N ARG A 98 -6.18 -25.06 -1.02
CA ARG A 98 -5.52 -25.92 -0.03
C ARG A 98 -5.79 -25.46 1.40
N TYR A 99 -5.80 -24.16 1.63
CA TYR A 99 -5.92 -23.56 2.96
C TYR A 99 -7.34 -23.05 3.25
N ASP A 100 -8.28 -23.29 2.35
CA ASP A 100 -9.68 -22.84 2.42
C ASP A 100 -9.80 -21.31 2.59
N LEU A 101 -8.96 -20.56 1.87
CA LEU A 101 -9.02 -19.09 1.83
C LEU A 101 -9.89 -18.61 0.67
N HIS A 102 -10.72 -17.60 0.94
CA HIS A 102 -11.50 -16.91 -0.08
C HIS A 102 -10.98 -15.50 -0.32
N VAL A 103 -10.75 -15.18 -1.59
CA VAL A 103 -10.28 -13.85 -2.02
C VAL A 103 -11.30 -12.75 -1.69
N ASP A 104 -12.59 -13.11 -1.70
CA ASP A 104 -13.70 -12.21 -1.40
C ASP A 104 -13.67 -11.68 0.05
N GLU A 105 -13.01 -12.38 0.98
CA GLU A 105 -12.85 -11.92 2.36
C GLU A 105 -11.90 -10.71 2.48
N PHE A 106 -11.06 -10.48 1.47
CA PHE A 106 -10.01 -9.45 1.48
C PHE A 106 -10.33 -8.26 0.56
N ARG A 107 -11.54 -8.19 -0.02
CA ARG A 107 -11.94 -7.17 -1.00
C ARG A 107 -12.71 -5.99 -0.37
#